data_AF-A0A6B3CA77-F1
#
_entry.id   AF-A0A6B3CA77-F1
#
_cell.length_a   1.000
_cell.length_b   1.000
_cell.length_c   1.000
_cell.angle_alpha   90.00
_cell.angle_beta   90.00
_cell.angle_gamma   90.00
#
_symmetry.space_group_name_H-M   'P 1'
#
loop_
_entity.id
_entity.type
_entity.pdbx_description
1 polymer ?
#
loop_
_entity_poly.entity_id
_entity_poly.type
_entity_poly.pdbx_seq_one_letter_code
_entity_poly.pdbx_strand_id
1 'polypeptide(L)'
;MPPKWRTEPRFPDGRAPDPAGSHHERRIRSFQPRRSRVTTGQGEALKRLWGTWGLDIDGHEVIDLKRLFDGLPVVLEIGFGMGEATAQMAAADPDTGILAADVHTPGQGNLL
;
A
#
# COMPACT_ATOMS: atom_id res chain seq x y z
N MET A 1 1.45 23.45 -23.24
CA MET A 1 1.06 23.67 -21.83
C MET A 1 1.52 22.45 -21.04
N PRO A 2 2.53 22.54 -20.16
CA PRO A 2 2.95 21.38 -19.39
C PRO A 2 1.96 21.12 -18.24
N PRO A 3 1.77 19.86 -17.79
CA PRO A 3 0.89 19.59 -16.66
C PRO A 3 1.52 20.13 -15.37
N LYS A 4 0.70 20.82 -14.57
CA LYS A 4 1.08 21.33 -13.25
C LYS A 4 1.10 20.16 -12.27
N TRP A 5 2.28 19.70 -11.88
CA TRP A 5 2.41 18.74 -10.78
C TRP A 5 2.04 19.44 -9.47
N ARG A 6 1.27 18.73 -8.63
CA ARG A 6 0.70 19.21 -7.37
C ARG A 6 1.81 19.34 -6.32
N THR A 7 2.09 20.55 -5.84
CA THR A 7 3.09 20.87 -4.80
C THR A 7 2.52 20.77 -3.39
N GLU A 8 1.77 19.72 -3.08
CA GLU A 8 1.26 19.50 -1.72
C GLU A 8 1.94 18.28 -1.10
N PRO A 9 2.46 18.37 0.14
CA PRO A 9 2.97 17.21 0.85
C PRO A 9 1.85 16.17 0.97
N ARG A 10 2.10 14.93 0.49
CA ARG A 10 1.11 13.83 0.47
C ARG A 10 0.69 13.38 1.89
N PHE A 11 1.31 13.94 2.94
CA PHE A 11 1.00 13.73 4.35
C PHE A 11 1.12 15.06 5.12
N PRO A 12 0.06 15.55 5.79
CA PRO A 12 0.16 16.71 6.67
C PRO A 12 0.88 16.36 7.98
N ASP A 13 1.61 17.32 8.54
CA ASP A 13 2.22 17.21 9.87
C ASP A 13 1.14 16.93 10.93
N GLY A 14 1.45 16.05 11.89
CA GLY A 14 0.53 15.57 12.90
C GLY A 14 -0.14 16.69 13.72
N ARG A 15 -1.37 16.43 14.17
CA ARG A 15 -2.20 17.42 14.89
C ARG A 15 -1.53 17.83 16.22
N ALA A 16 -1.37 19.14 16.43
CA ALA A 16 -0.98 19.70 17.73
C ALA A 16 -2.10 19.46 18.78
N PRO A 17 -1.77 19.13 20.03
CA PRO A 17 -2.77 18.91 21.07
C PRO A 17 -3.42 20.23 21.52
N ASP A 18 -4.76 20.24 21.56
CA ASP A 18 -5.59 21.33 22.08
C ASP A 18 -6.06 20.97 23.51
N PRO A 19 -5.84 21.82 24.54
CA PRO A 19 -6.07 21.44 25.93
C PRO A 19 -7.50 21.65 26.45
N ALA A 20 -8.47 22.09 25.66
CA ALA A 20 -9.84 22.34 26.17
C ALA A 20 -10.89 21.41 25.55
N GLY A 21 -11.56 20.65 26.42
CA GLY A 21 -12.57 19.65 26.05
C GLY A 21 -13.77 20.21 25.28
N SER A 22 -14.15 19.49 24.23
CA SER A 22 -15.48 19.55 23.64
C SER A 22 -15.96 18.13 23.34
N HIS A 23 -17.14 17.83 23.84
CA HIS A 23 -17.88 16.59 23.62
C HIS A 23 -18.23 16.45 22.13
N HIS A 24 -17.40 15.74 21.38
CA HIS A 24 -17.76 15.25 20.05
C HIS A 24 -17.87 13.74 20.13
N GLU A 25 -19.02 13.22 19.72
CA GLU A 25 -19.33 11.79 19.59
C GLU A 25 -18.08 10.99 19.21
N ARG A 26 -17.51 10.28 20.18
CA ARG A 26 -16.52 9.26 19.88
C ARG A 26 -17.28 8.06 19.33
N ARG A 27 -17.78 8.20 18.09
CA ARG A 27 -18.26 7.07 17.30
C ARG A 27 -17.13 6.06 17.31
N ILE A 28 -17.34 4.93 17.98
CA ILE A 28 -16.34 3.89 18.12
C ILE A 28 -15.91 3.52 16.70
N ARG A 29 -14.65 3.81 16.36
CA ARG A 29 -14.10 3.42 15.08
C ARG A 29 -13.87 1.91 15.15
N SER A 30 -14.59 1.14 14.33
CA SER A 30 -14.40 -0.30 14.19
C SER A 30 -13.01 -0.66 13.65
N PHE A 31 -12.30 0.32 13.09
CA PHE A 31 -10.94 0.19 12.61
C PHE A 31 -10.11 1.42 12.98
N GLN A 32 -9.00 1.19 13.68
CA GLN A 32 -7.97 2.20 13.92
C GLN A 32 -6.76 1.83 13.04
N PRO A 33 -6.41 2.63 12.02
CA PRO A 33 -5.23 2.38 11.21
C PRO A 33 -4.00 2.35 12.11
N ARG A 34 -3.33 1.20 12.22
CA ARG A 34 -2.00 1.12 12.83
C ARG A 34 -1.00 1.69 11.84
N ARG A 35 -0.80 3.01 11.90
CA ARG A 35 0.30 3.67 11.16
C ARG A 35 1.62 3.32 11.86
N SER A 36 2.18 2.15 11.57
CA SER A 36 3.58 1.90 11.91
C SER A 36 4.45 2.82 11.06
N ARG A 37 5.54 3.30 11.65
CA ARG A 37 6.48 4.18 10.97
C ARG A 37 7.20 3.42 9.87
N VAL A 38 7.16 3.96 8.65
CA VAL A 38 7.97 3.47 7.51
C VAL A 38 9.44 3.74 7.84
N THR A 39 10.27 2.71 7.75
CA THR A 39 11.73 2.86 7.92
C THR A 39 12.34 3.54 6.69
N THR A 40 13.55 4.09 6.82
CA THR A 40 14.26 4.67 5.67
C THR A 40 14.40 3.65 4.53
N GLY A 41 14.76 2.40 4.86
CA GLY A 41 14.91 1.33 3.86
C GLY A 41 13.60 1.03 3.11
N GLN A 42 12.49 0.88 3.84
CA GLN A 42 11.17 0.66 3.23
C GLN A 42 10.74 1.85 2.35
N GLY A 43 11.03 3.07 2.80
CA GLY A 43 10.73 4.27 2.02
C GLY A 43 11.51 4.33 0.70
N GLU A 44 12.80 3.98 0.72
CA GLU A 44 13.63 3.92 -0.49
C GLU A 44 13.23 2.76 -1.42
N ALA A 45 12.86 1.61 -0.87
CA ALA A 45 12.32 0.48 -1.63
C ALA A 45 11.06 0.88 -2.39
N LEU A 46 10.08 1.49 -1.71
CA LEU A 46 8.87 2.02 -2.34
C LEU A 46 9.20 2.97 -3.48
N LYS A 47 10.06 3.98 -3.25
CA LYS A 47 10.43 4.95 -4.30
C LYS A 47 11.06 4.26 -5.52
N ARG A 48 11.93 3.27 -5.30
CA ARG A 48 12.70 2.62 -6.36
C ARG A 48 11.88 1.59 -7.14
N LEU A 49 11.02 0.83 -6.46
CA LEU A 49 10.44 -0.39 -7.00
C LEU A 49 8.95 -0.31 -7.27
N TRP A 50 8.26 0.71 -6.75
CA TRP A 50 6.83 0.89 -7.01
C TRP A 50 6.53 1.07 -8.50
N GLY A 51 7.40 1.74 -9.26
CA GLY A 51 7.19 1.89 -10.70
C GLY A 51 7.27 0.58 -11.50
N THR A 52 7.86 -0.48 -10.93
CA THR A 52 8.00 -1.79 -11.57
C THR A 52 6.95 -2.78 -11.08
N TRP A 53 6.72 -2.81 -9.77
CA TRP A 53 5.91 -3.84 -9.10
C TRP A 53 4.64 -3.31 -8.44
N GLY A 54 4.57 -1.99 -8.23
CA GLY A 54 3.43 -1.33 -7.61
C GLY A 54 2.32 -1.07 -8.61
N LEU A 55 1.08 -1.06 -8.10
CA LEU A 55 -0.11 -0.71 -8.87
C LEU A 55 -0.93 0.31 -8.09
N ASP A 56 -1.13 1.49 -8.67
CA ASP A 56 -2.06 2.48 -8.14
C ASP A 56 -3.49 2.12 -8.59
N ILE A 57 -4.42 2.08 -7.66
CA ILE A 57 -5.85 1.84 -7.94
C ILE A 57 -6.59 3.17 -7.83
N ASP A 58 -7.24 3.59 -8.91
CA ASP A 58 -8.03 4.82 -8.97
C ASP A 58 -9.53 4.59 -8.69
N GLY A 59 -9.96 3.32 -8.68
CA GLY A 59 -11.35 2.91 -8.43
C GLY A 59 -12.28 3.08 -9.64
N HIS A 60 -11.74 3.43 -10.81
CA HIS A 60 -12.51 3.65 -12.03
C HIS A 60 -12.36 2.51 -13.04
N GLU A 61 -11.22 1.83 -13.04
CA GLU A 61 -10.93 0.74 -13.97
C GLU A 61 -10.81 -0.62 -13.26
N VAL A 62 -11.22 -1.67 -13.97
CA VAL A 62 -11.00 -3.06 -13.55
C VAL A 62 -9.64 -3.50 -14.06
N ILE A 63 -8.81 -4.06 -13.17
CA ILE A 63 -7.46 -4.53 -13.50
C ILE A 63 -7.56 -5.73 -14.47
N ASP A 64 -6.87 -5.64 -15.61
CA ASP A 64 -6.68 -6.77 -16.52
C ASP A 64 -5.57 -7.69 -16.00
N LEU A 65 -5.96 -8.68 -15.19
CA LEU A 65 -5.04 -9.65 -14.60
C LEU A 65 -4.33 -10.51 -15.64
N LYS A 66 -5.01 -10.84 -16.75
CA LYS A 66 -4.44 -11.67 -17.81
C LYS A 66 -3.27 -10.95 -18.46
N ARG A 67 -3.42 -9.66 -18.71
CA ARG A 67 -2.33 -8.82 -19.22
C ARG A 67 -1.24 -8.58 -18.17
N LEU A 68 -1.61 -8.39 -16.90
CA LEU A 68 -0.65 -8.09 -15.84
C LEU A 68 0.30 -9.25 -15.52
N PHE A 69 -0.20 -10.48 -15.61
CA PHE A 69 0.54 -11.71 -15.27
C PHE A 69 0.78 -12.63 -16.49
N ASP A 70 0.78 -12.09 -17.71
CA ASP A 70 1.04 -12.84 -18.95
C ASP A 70 0.21 -14.14 -19.14
N GLY A 71 -1.02 -14.12 -18.62
CA GLY A 71 -1.96 -15.23 -18.71
C GLY A 71 -1.79 -16.33 -17.67
N LEU A 72 -0.89 -16.18 -16.71
CA LEU A 72 -0.77 -17.09 -15.57
C LEU A 72 -2.04 -17.08 -14.70
N PRO A 73 -2.35 -18.18 -14.00
CA PRO A 73 -3.31 -18.14 -12.91
C PRO A 73 -2.86 -17.13 -11.85
N VAL A 74 -3.83 -16.48 -11.20
CA VAL A 74 -3.54 -15.41 -10.23
C VAL A 74 -4.19 -15.70 -8.89
N VAL A 75 -3.42 -15.56 -7.82
CA VAL A 75 -3.87 -15.58 -6.44
C VAL A 75 -3.86 -14.17 -5.88
N LEU A 76 -4.94 -13.78 -5.21
CA LEU A 76 -5.04 -12.53 -4.48
C LEU A 76 -4.77 -12.77 -3.00
N GLU A 77 -3.72 -12.17 -2.46
CA GLU A 77 -3.45 -12.15 -1.03
C GLU A 77 -3.91 -10.81 -0.43
N ILE A 78 -4.91 -10.86 0.47
CA ILE A 78 -5.43 -9.68 1.16
C ILE A 78 -4.87 -9.65 2.58
N GLY A 79 -4.26 -8.53 2.96
CA GLY A 79 -3.67 -8.37 4.29
C GLY A 79 -2.34 -9.12 4.43
N PHE A 80 -1.46 -9.01 3.43
CA PHE A 80 -0.17 -9.71 3.39
C PHE A 80 0.82 -9.30 4.50
N GLY A 81 0.51 -8.25 5.26
CA GLY A 81 1.30 -7.81 6.40
C GLY A 81 2.68 -7.33 5.98
N MET A 82 3.73 -8.06 6.35
CA MET A 82 5.12 -7.72 6.01
C MET A 82 5.57 -8.28 4.66
N GLY A 83 4.80 -9.16 4.03
CA GLY A 83 5.09 -9.69 2.68
C GLY A 83 6.11 -10.83 2.62
N GLU A 84 6.69 -11.26 3.74
CA GLU A 84 7.64 -12.38 3.76
C GLU A 84 7.01 -13.68 3.18
N ALA A 85 5.78 -13.99 3.62
CA ALA A 85 5.05 -15.15 3.12
C ALA A 85 4.70 -14.99 1.63
N THR A 86 4.27 -13.80 1.20
CA THR A 86 4.00 -13.47 -0.20
C THR A 86 5.20 -13.74 -1.10
N ALA A 87 6.37 -13.25 -0.71
CA ALA A 87 7.61 -13.45 -1.47
C ALA A 87 8.01 -14.93 -1.53
N GLN A 88 7.87 -15.65 -0.41
CA GLN A 88 8.14 -17.09 -0.38
C GLN A 88 7.17 -17.89 -1.25
N MET A 89 5.87 -17.56 -1.25
CA MET A 89 4.88 -18.19 -2.12
C MET A 89 5.20 -17.94 -3.60
N ALA A 90 5.52 -16.69 -3.97
CA ALA A 90 5.85 -16.33 -5.35
C ALA A 90 7.13 -17.03 -5.84
N ALA A 91 8.12 -17.20 -4.95
CA ALA A 91 9.35 -17.91 -5.28
C ALA A 91 9.15 -19.44 -5.37
N ALA A 92 8.24 -19.99 -4.57
CA ALA A 92 7.96 -21.43 -4.54
C ALA A 92 7.09 -21.90 -5.71
N ASP A 93 6.26 -21.01 -6.28
CA ASP A 93 5.39 -21.30 -7.42
C ASP A 93 5.46 -20.17 -8.48
N PRO A 94 6.49 -20.18 -9.34
CA PRO A 94 6.67 -19.15 -10.37
C PRO A 94 5.64 -19.21 -11.50
N ASP A 95 4.86 -20.29 -11.59
CA ASP A 95 3.80 -20.45 -12.60
C ASP A 95 2.47 -19.81 -12.16
N THR A 96 2.42 -19.23 -10.95
CA THR A 96 1.26 -18.51 -10.41
C THR A 96 1.61 -17.07 -10.09
N GLY A 97 0.84 -16.14 -10.66
CA GLY A 97 0.93 -14.73 -10.31
C GLY A 97 0.36 -14.46 -8.91
N ILE A 98 1.05 -13.66 -8.10
CA ILE A 98 0.53 -13.20 -6.80
C ILE A 98 0.23 -11.70 -6.86
N LEU A 99 -1.04 -11.36 -6.70
CA LEU A 99 -1.48 -9.99 -6.48
C LEU A 99 -1.65 -9.76 -4.98
N ALA A 100 -0.78 -8.95 -4.38
CA ALA A 100 -0.77 -8.72 -2.94
C ALA A 100 -1.38 -7.34 -2.61
N ALA A 101 -2.39 -7.31 -1.75
CA ALA A 101 -3.10 -6.09 -1.35
C ALA A 101 -3.05 -5.89 0.17
N ASP A 102 -2.48 -4.77 0.61
CA ASP A 102 -2.46 -4.36 2.01
C ASP A 102 -2.50 -2.83 2.13
N VAL A 103 -3.08 -2.34 3.23
CA VAL A 103 -3.12 -0.92 3.60
C VAL A 103 -1.88 -0.51 4.42
N HIS A 104 -1.05 -1.47 4.82
CA HIS A 104 0.15 -1.29 5.63
C HIS A 104 1.35 -0.88 4.78
N THR A 105 1.57 0.43 4.62
CA THR A 105 2.69 0.98 3.84
C THR A 105 4.08 0.43 4.23
N PRO A 106 4.42 0.23 5.52
CA PRO A 106 5.70 -0.42 5.88
C PRO A 106 5.84 -1.84 5.33
N GLY A 107 4.73 -2.57 5.25
CA GLY A 107 4.67 -3.91 4.67
C GLY A 107 4.90 -3.89 3.16
N GLN A 108 4.26 -2.96 2.46
CA GLN A 108 4.48 -2.75 1.02
C GLN A 108 5.96 -2.46 0.73
N GLY A 109 6.62 -1.63 1.54
CA GLY A 109 8.05 -1.35 1.38
C GLY A 109 8.99 -2.45 1.89
N ASN A 110 8.47 -3.49 2.55
CA ASN A 110 9.26 -4.66 2.96
C ASN A 110 9.16 -5.79 1.93
N LEU A 111 8.01 -5.91 1.26
CA LEU A 111 7.80 -6.84 0.16
C LEU A 111 8.63 -6.45 -1.09
N LEU A 112 8.79 -5.15 -1.32
CA LEU A 112 9.58 -4.58 -2.41
C LEU A 112 11.05 -4.46 -2.01
#